data_AF-A0A6G0PZ88-F1
#
_entry.id   AF-A0A6G0PZ88-F1
#
_cell.length_a   1.000
_cell.length_b   1.000
_cell.length_c   1.000
_cell.angle_alpha   90.00
_cell.angle_beta   90.00
_cell.angle_gamma   90.00
#
_symmetry.space_group_name_H-M   'P 1'
#
loop_
_entity.id
_entity.type
_entity.pdbx_description
1 polymer ?
#
loop_
_entity_poly.entity_id
_entity_poly.type
_entity_poly.pdbx_seq_one_letter_code
_entity_poly.pdbx_strand_id
1 'polypeptide(L)'
;MDCEIHSHEENETWVLVPRPRGRNILKNRWVYVIKYKPDGSVDRFKARLVIKGSLQKYGIDYTEIFAPVVRMEILRLLLALAAAMDWEVEQMDVKTAFLNGFLEEEIYMEQPVGYVQPGKEDHVCVLKKSLYGLKQAPRVWYYTFYEAMMAEGFVRLIKDHCVFIKTRGKEI
;
A
#
# COMPACT_ATOMS: atom_id res chain seq x y z
N MET A 1 -7.95 4.73 -16.69
CA MET A 1 -7.28 3.48 -16.32
C MET A 1 -5.78 3.62 -16.56
N ASP A 2 -5.38 4.32 -17.62
CA ASP A 2 -3.97 4.53 -17.99
C ASP A 2 -3.12 5.13 -16.88
N CYS A 3 -3.61 6.15 -16.15
CA CYS A 3 -2.85 6.71 -15.03
C CYS A 3 -2.54 5.68 -13.94
N GLU A 4 -3.43 4.71 -13.70
CA GLU A 4 -3.20 3.65 -12.71
C GLU A 4 -2.18 2.63 -13.26
N ILE A 5 -2.30 2.22 -14.53
CA ILE A 5 -1.33 1.33 -15.17
C ILE A 5 0.06 1.98 -15.19
N HIS A 6 0.15 3.26 -15.52
CA HIS A 6 1.40 3.99 -15.48
C HIS A 6 2.01 3.99 -14.08
N SER A 7 1.19 4.17 -13.04
CA SER A 7 1.66 4.06 -11.65
C SER A 7 2.23 2.66 -11.34
N HIS A 8 1.64 1.60 -11.91
CA HIS A 8 2.14 0.24 -11.76
C HIS A 8 3.44 -0.02 -12.52
N GLU A 9 3.62 0.60 -13.69
CA GLU A 9 4.84 0.55 -14.50
C GLU A 9 5.98 1.30 -13.80
N GLU A 10 5.76 2.54 -13.37
CA GLU A 10 6.73 3.36 -12.63
C GLU A 10 7.19 2.68 -11.34
N ASN A 11 6.28 1.98 -10.66
CA ASN A 11 6.59 1.28 -9.42
C ASN A 11 7.10 -0.15 -9.65
N GLU A 12 7.19 -0.63 -10.90
CA GLU A 12 7.61 -2.00 -11.26
C GLU A 12 6.85 -3.07 -10.45
N THR A 13 5.54 -2.88 -10.30
CA THR A 13 4.75 -3.66 -9.32
C THR A 13 4.63 -5.14 -9.66
N TRP A 14 4.83 -5.52 -10.92
CA TRP A 14 4.85 -6.91 -11.37
C TRP A 14 5.74 -7.10 -12.60
N VAL A 15 6.05 -8.37 -12.88
CA VAL A 15 6.69 -8.80 -14.12
C VAL A 15 5.78 -9.81 -14.82
N LEU A 16 5.77 -9.81 -16.15
CA LEU A 16 4.98 -10.76 -16.92
C LEU A 16 5.76 -12.06 -17.15
N VAL A 17 5.17 -13.20 -16.78
CA VAL A 17 5.80 -14.53 -16.89
C VAL A 17 4.84 -15.56 -17.50
N PRO A 18 5.36 -16.63 -18.14
CA PRO A 18 4.52 -17.74 -18.58
C PRO A 18 3.72 -18.31 -17.41
N ARG A 19 2.47 -18.71 -17.67
CA ARG A 19 1.60 -19.23 -16.62
C ARG A 19 2.20 -20.45 -15.91
N PRO A 20 2.46 -20.39 -14.60
CA PRO A 20 2.98 -21.52 -13.85
C PRO A 20 1.93 -22.63 -13.70
N ARG A 21 2.37 -23.89 -13.71
CA ARG A 21 1.50 -25.05 -13.44
C ARG A 21 1.27 -25.21 -11.94
N GLY A 22 0.02 -25.44 -11.53
CA GLY A 22 -0.33 -25.76 -10.14
C GLY A 22 -0.32 -24.58 -9.16
N ARG A 23 -0.07 -23.35 -9.61
CA ARG A 23 -0.14 -22.15 -8.76
C ARG A 23 -1.52 -21.49 -8.84
N ASN A 24 -1.90 -20.84 -7.75
CA ASN A 24 -3.10 -20.01 -7.70
C ASN A 24 -2.85 -18.72 -8.50
N ILE A 25 -3.71 -18.41 -9.47
CA ILE A 25 -3.65 -17.15 -10.21
C ILE A 25 -4.82 -16.29 -9.74
N LEU A 26 -4.52 -15.20 -9.05
CA LEU A 26 -5.53 -14.30 -8.50
C LEU A 26 -6.17 -13.47 -9.61
N LYS A 27 -7.49 -13.32 -9.53
CA LYS A 27 -8.22 -12.39 -10.39
C LYS A 27 -8.08 -10.97 -9.86
N ASN A 28 -8.10 -10.00 -10.76
CA ASN A 28 -8.20 -8.58 -10.42
C ASN A 28 -9.54 -8.00 -10.89
N ARG A 29 -9.80 -6.74 -10.53
CA ARG A 29 -10.89 -5.94 -11.10
C ARG A 29 -10.53 -4.46 -11.06
N TRP A 30 -11.12 -3.71 -11.98
CA TRP A 30 -11.13 -2.26 -11.94
C TRP A 30 -12.19 -1.74 -10.96
N VAL A 31 -11.80 -0.83 -10.08
CA VAL A 31 -12.72 -0.08 -9.20
C VAL A 31 -12.73 1.38 -9.63
N TYR A 32 -13.91 1.89 -9.96
CA TYR A 32 -14.10 3.26 -10.43
C TYR A 32 -14.73 4.12 -9.36
N VAL A 33 -14.20 5.34 -9.20
CA VAL A 33 -14.67 6.33 -8.23
C VAL A 33 -14.71 7.69 -8.91
N ILE A 34 -15.87 8.33 -8.89
CA ILE A 34 -16.00 9.75 -9.26
C ILE A 34 -15.66 10.58 -8.01
N LYS A 35 -14.71 11.51 -8.16
CA LYS A 35 -14.40 12.51 -7.14
C LYS A 35 -15.15 13.79 -7.50
N TYR A 36 -15.73 14.41 -6.48
CA TYR A 36 -16.49 15.64 -6.60
C TYR A 36 -15.78 16.75 -5.83
N LYS A 37 -15.93 17.98 -6.32
CA LYS A 37 -15.52 19.19 -5.64
C LYS A 37 -16.53 19.55 -4.54
N PRO A 38 -16.19 20.48 -3.62
CA PRO A 38 -17.12 20.94 -2.58
C PRO A 38 -18.43 21.53 -3.13
N ASP A 39 -18.40 22.09 -4.34
CA ASP A 39 -19.57 22.63 -5.04
C ASP A 39 -20.44 21.56 -5.73
N GLY A 40 -20.07 20.28 -5.63
CA GLY A 40 -20.79 19.16 -6.22
C GLY A 40 -20.44 18.88 -7.69
N SER A 41 -19.59 19.69 -8.33
CA SER A 41 -19.10 19.42 -9.68
C SER A 41 -18.09 18.27 -9.70
N VAL A 42 -17.93 17.60 -10.86
CA VAL A 42 -16.96 16.51 -11.00
C VAL A 42 -15.54 17.09 -10.95
N ASP A 43 -14.74 16.58 -10.01
CA ASP A 43 -13.30 16.86 -9.91
C ASP A 43 -12.51 15.96 -10.86
N ARG A 44 -12.66 14.64 -10.71
CA ARG A 44 -11.96 13.66 -11.56
C ARG A 44 -12.59 12.26 -11.52
N PHE A 45 -12.36 11.49 -12.58
CA PHE A 45 -12.64 10.06 -12.62
C PHE A 45 -11.39 9.28 -12.21
N LYS A 46 -11.48 8.49 -11.14
CA LYS A 46 -10.39 7.66 -10.63
C LYS A 46 -10.68 6.18 -10.90
N ALA A 47 -9.71 5.46 -11.45
CA ALA A 47 -9.73 4.02 -11.54
C ALA A 47 -8.64 3.45 -10.61
N ARG A 48 -8.88 2.29 -10.02
CA ARG A 48 -7.87 1.52 -9.28
C ARG A 48 -7.89 0.07 -9.70
N LEU A 49 -6.72 -0.51 -9.86
CA LEU A 49 -6.59 -1.95 -10.06
C LEU A 49 -6.57 -2.63 -8.70
N VAL A 50 -7.52 -3.52 -8.46
CA VAL A 50 -7.71 -4.16 -7.15
C VAL A 50 -7.73 -5.67 -7.32
N ILE A 51 -6.85 -6.35 -6.60
CA ILE A 51 -6.82 -7.80 -6.52
C ILE A 51 -8.04 -8.30 -5.74
N LYS A 52 -8.60 -9.42 -6.17
CA LYS A 52 -9.65 -10.13 -5.41
C LYS A 52 -9.00 -10.93 -4.28
N GLY A 53 -8.55 -10.27 -3.22
CA GLY A 53 -7.90 -10.90 -2.07
C GLY A 53 -8.78 -11.88 -1.29
N SER A 54 -10.10 -11.89 -1.53
CA SER A 54 -10.98 -12.96 -1.02
C SER A 54 -10.64 -14.34 -1.60
N LEU A 55 -9.94 -14.40 -2.74
CA LEU A 55 -9.46 -15.63 -3.37
C LEU A 55 -8.08 -16.07 -2.86
N GLN A 56 -7.44 -15.29 -1.98
CA GLN A 56 -6.16 -15.67 -1.36
C GLN A 56 -6.36 -16.75 -0.31
N LYS A 57 -5.44 -17.71 -0.28
CA LYS A 57 -5.40 -18.82 0.66
C LYS A 57 -4.29 -18.62 1.70
N TYR A 58 -4.65 -18.74 2.97
CA TYR A 58 -3.69 -18.72 4.08
C TYR A 58 -2.69 -19.87 3.94
N GLY A 59 -1.41 -19.61 4.23
CA GLY A 59 -0.31 -20.56 4.09
C GLY A 59 0.16 -20.78 2.65
N ILE A 60 -0.48 -20.15 1.66
CA ILE A 60 -0.08 -20.20 0.24
C ILE A 60 0.22 -18.79 -0.27
N ASP A 61 -0.76 -17.89 -0.18
CA ASP A 61 -0.67 -16.53 -0.74
C ASP A 61 -0.32 -15.47 0.33
N TYR A 62 -0.41 -15.85 1.61
CA TYR A 62 -0.03 -15.02 2.77
C TYR A 62 0.08 -15.89 4.03
N THR A 63 0.90 -15.46 4.98
CA THR A 63 0.99 -16.05 6.33
C THR A 63 0.62 -15.05 7.42
N GLU A 64 0.93 -13.77 7.24
CA GLU A 64 0.65 -12.72 8.22
C GLU A 64 -0.05 -11.53 7.57
N ILE A 65 -1.06 -10.98 8.25
CA ILE A 65 -1.84 -9.84 7.75
C ILE A 65 -1.92 -8.69 8.75
N PHE A 66 -1.47 -8.91 9.98
CA PHE A 66 -1.60 -7.91 11.03
C PHE A 66 -0.75 -6.68 10.72
N ALA A 67 -1.40 -5.52 10.75
CA ALA A 67 -0.80 -4.20 10.67
C ALA A 67 -1.32 -3.37 11.85
N PRO A 68 -0.45 -2.65 12.58
CA PRO A 68 -0.90 -1.78 13.65
C PRO A 68 -1.67 -0.58 13.09
N VAL A 69 -2.60 -0.07 13.89
CA VAL A 69 -3.40 1.12 13.59
C VAL A 69 -3.20 2.11 14.72
N VAL A 70 -3.03 3.39 14.37
CA VAL A 70 -2.87 4.45 15.36
C VAL A 70 -4.11 4.51 16.27
N ARG A 71 -3.89 4.56 17.58
CA ARG A 71 -4.96 4.76 18.54
C ARG A 71 -5.34 6.23 18.61
N MET A 72 -6.64 6.51 18.62
CA MET A 72 -7.16 7.87 18.72
C MET A 72 -6.73 8.59 20.00
N GLU A 73 -6.55 7.86 21.11
CA GLU A 73 -6.02 8.40 22.36
C GLU A 73 -4.62 9.00 22.19
N ILE A 74 -3.75 8.29 21.46
CA ILE A 74 -2.37 8.70 21.23
C ILE A 74 -2.32 9.89 20.26
N LEU A 75 -3.11 9.85 19.19
CA LEU A 75 -3.20 10.98 18.26
C LEU A 75 -3.66 12.26 19.00
N ARG A 76 -4.71 12.16 19.82
CA ARG A 76 -5.19 13.30 20.63
C ARG A 76 -4.15 13.80 21.62
N LEU A 77 -3.43 12.89 22.27
CA LEU A 77 -2.34 13.25 23.18
C LEU A 77 -1.23 14.01 22.45
N LEU A 78 -0.78 13.53 21.29
CA LEU A 78 0.25 14.20 20.50
C LEU A 78 -0.18 15.61 20.06
N LEU A 79 -1.44 15.76 19.62
CA LEU A 79 -1.99 17.07 19.25
C LEU A 79 -2.12 18.01 20.47
N ALA A 80 -2.50 17.48 21.64
CA ALA A 80 -2.57 18.28 22.87
C ALA A 80 -1.19 18.73 23.34
N LEU A 81 -0.17 17.87 23.22
CA LEU A 81 1.23 18.24 23.49
C LEU A 81 1.71 19.31 22.52
N ALA A 82 1.43 19.14 21.23
CA ALA A 82 1.81 20.13 20.22
C ALA A 82 1.17 21.50 20.52
N ALA A 83 -0.11 21.54 20.87
CA ALA A 83 -0.79 22.78 21.26
C ALA A 83 -0.22 23.40 22.56
N ALA A 84 0.12 22.57 23.55
CA ALA A 84 0.65 23.06 24.83
C ALA A 84 2.10 23.56 24.72
N MET A 85 2.88 23.01 23.79
CA MET A 85 4.30 23.32 23.59
C MET A 85 4.54 24.24 22.39
N ASP A 86 3.48 24.72 21.75
CA ASP A 86 3.54 25.54 20.53
C ASP A 86 4.35 24.89 19.40
N TRP A 87 4.16 23.57 19.20
CA TRP A 87 4.78 22.82 18.12
C TRP A 87 3.96 22.87 16.84
N GLU A 88 4.66 22.95 15.71
CA GLU A 88 4.06 22.84 14.38
C GLU A 88 3.64 21.39 14.08
N VAL A 89 2.49 21.24 13.44
CA VAL A 89 1.94 19.95 13.01
C VAL A 89 1.78 19.96 11.49
N GLU A 90 2.44 19.02 10.84
CA GLU A 90 2.33 18.81 9.40
C GLU A 90 1.58 17.51 9.09
N GLN A 91 0.80 17.52 8.01
CA GLN A 91 0.11 16.34 7.49
C GLN A 91 0.61 15.99 6.10
N MET A 92 0.95 14.71 5.89
CA MET A 92 1.34 14.18 4.59
C MET A 92 0.45 13.00 4.20
N ASP A 93 -0.01 12.98 2.95
CA ASP A 93 -0.71 11.83 2.34
C ASP A 93 0.21 11.17 1.31
N VAL A 94 0.56 9.90 1.55
CA VAL A 94 1.42 9.14 0.64
C VAL A 94 0.58 8.58 -0.50
N LYS A 95 0.82 9.11 -1.71
CA LYS A 95 0.22 8.60 -2.94
C LYS A 95 0.67 7.15 -3.16
N THR A 96 -0.27 6.33 -3.65
CA THR A 96 -0.01 4.92 -4.03
C THR A 96 0.74 4.10 -2.98
N ALA A 97 0.52 4.38 -1.68
CA ALA A 97 1.22 3.74 -0.56
C ALA A 97 1.41 2.22 -0.71
N PHE A 98 0.35 1.48 -1.04
CA PHE A 98 0.42 0.02 -1.18
C PHE A 98 1.29 -0.47 -2.34
N LEU A 99 1.58 0.34 -3.34
CA LEU A 99 2.43 -0.01 -4.48
C LEU A 99 3.93 0.14 -4.19
N ASN A 100 4.30 0.69 -3.02
CA ASN A 100 5.70 0.96 -2.68
C ASN A 100 6.38 -0.24 -1.99
N GLY A 101 5.61 -1.05 -1.26
CA GLY A 101 6.16 -2.12 -0.45
C GLY A 101 6.36 -3.43 -1.21
N PHE A 102 7.52 -4.07 -1.04
CA PHE A 102 7.84 -5.35 -1.66
C PHE A 102 7.08 -6.50 -1.01
N LEU A 103 6.70 -7.48 -1.83
CA LEU A 103 6.11 -8.73 -1.36
C LEU A 103 7.22 -9.76 -1.12
N GLU A 104 7.15 -10.42 0.03
CA GLU A 104 7.96 -11.62 0.30
C GLU A 104 7.33 -12.86 -0.35
N GLU A 105 6.00 -12.90 -0.44
CA GLU A 105 5.28 -14.03 -1.02
C GLU A 105 5.26 -13.99 -2.56
N GLU A 106 5.41 -15.15 -3.18
CA GLU A 106 5.26 -15.30 -4.63
C GLU A 106 3.78 -15.36 -5.02
N ILE A 107 3.22 -14.21 -5.44
CA ILE A 107 1.81 -14.07 -5.81
C ILE A 107 1.66 -13.84 -7.30
N TYR A 108 0.72 -14.56 -7.91
CA TYR A 108 0.39 -14.43 -9.32
C TYR A 108 -0.99 -13.81 -9.50
N MET A 109 -1.12 -12.98 -10.53
CA MET A 109 -2.34 -12.27 -10.90
C MET A 109 -2.58 -12.38 -12.41
N GLU A 110 -3.85 -12.53 -12.82
CA GLU A 110 -4.23 -12.39 -14.24
C GLU A 110 -3.86 -11.00 -14.77
N GLN A 111 -3.53 -10.86 -16.05
CA GLN A 111 -3.31 -9.53 -16.63
C GLN A 111 -4.56 -8.63 -16.45
N PRO A 112 -4.40 -7.31 -16.24
CA PRO A 112 -5.54 -6.42 -16.10
C PRO A 112 -6.39 -6.41 -17.37
N VAL A 113 -7.72 -6.49 -17.21
CA VAL A 113 -8.64 -6.42 -18.35
C VAL A 113 -8.44 -5.10 -19.09
N GLY A 114 -8.26 -5.17 -20.41
CA GLY A 114 -7.96 -4.01 -21.28
C GLY A 114 -6.47 -3.72 -21.46
N TYR A 115 -5.58 -4.41 -20.72
CA TYR A 115 -4.12 -4.23 -20.79
C TYR A 115 -3.39 -5.57 -20.95
N VAL A 116 -4.01 -6.53 -21.63
CA VAL A 116 -3.37 -7.81 -21.97
C VAL A 116 -2.32 -7.56 -23.05
N GLN A 117 -1.09 -8.04 -22.83
CA GLN A 117 0.00 -7.87 -23.80
C GLN A 117 -0.21 -8.79 -25.02
N PRO A 118 -0.26 -8.23 -26.26
CA PRO A 118 -0.39 -9.02 -27.47
C PRO A 118 0.76 -10.04 -27.63
N GLY A 119 0.42 -11.27 -28.00
CA GLY A 119 1.36 -12.39 -28.14
C GLY A 119 1.77 -13.03 -26.80
N LYS A 120 1.24 -12.55 -25.68
CA LYS A 120 1.46 -13.08 -24.33
C LYS A 120 0.13 -13.21 -23.57
N GLU A 121 -0.94 -13.55 -24.26
CA GLU A 121 -2.29 -13.65 -23.71
C GLU A 121 -2.36 -14.68 -22.56
N ASP A 122 -1.59 -15.77 -22.67
CA ASP A 122 -1.49 -16.80 -21.63
C ASP A 122 -0.54 -16.46 -20.48
N HIS A 123 0.16 -15.32 -20.52
CA HIS A 123 1.05 -14.93 -19.43
C HIS A 123 0.29 -14.33 -18.25
N VAL A 124 0.92 -14.37 -17.08
CA VAL A 124 0.39 -13.83 -15.82
C VAL A 124 1.39 -12.86 -15.20
N CYS A 125 0.88 -11.94 -14.39
CA CYS A 125 1.68 -11.00 -13.61
C CYS A 125 2.19 -11.71 -12.34
N VAL A 126 3.50 -11.87 -12.20
CA VAL A 126 4.10 -12.17 -10.88
C VAL A 126 4.34 -10.87 -10.15
N LEU A 127 3.70 -10.70 -8.99
CA LEU A 127 3.77 -9.46 -8.22
C LEU A 127 5.14 -9.34 -7.55
N LYS A 128 5.74 -8.16 -7.62
CA LYS A 128 6.97 -7.78 -6.91
C LYS A 128 6.66 -6.90 -5.72
N LYS A 129 5.64 -6.06 -5.84
CA LYS A 129 5.16 -5.17 -4.80
C LYS A 129 3.70 -5.45 -4.48
N SER A 130 3.28 -4.97 -3.31
CA SER A 130 1.92 -5.11 -2.85
C SER A 130 0.96 -4.31 -3.74
N LEU A 131 -0.28 -4.77 -3.83
CA LEU A 131 -1.36 -4.13 -4.59
C LEU A 131 -2.59 -3.96 -3.72
N TYR A 132 -3.47 -3.05 -4.12
CA TYR A 132 -4.79 -2.92 -3.49
C TYR A 132 -5.54 -4.25 -3.49
N GLY A 133 -6.19 -4.55 -2.37
CA GLY A 133 -7.03 -5.74 -2.23
C GLY A 133 -6.30 -7.01 -1.78
N LEU A 134 -4.96 -7.02 -1.73
CA LEU A 134 -4.24 -8.08 -1.03
C LEU A 134 -4.51 -8.00 0.48
N LYS A 135 -4.67 -9.16 1.12
CA LYS A 135 -4.95 -9.25 2.56
C LYS A 135 -3.81 -8.70 3.41
N GLN A 136 -2.56 -8.89 2.98
CA GLN A 136 -1.36 -8.40 3.67
C GLN A 136 -0.93 -6.99 3.25
N ALA A 137 -1.61 -6.34 2.31
CA ALA A 137 -1.20 -5.02 1.80
C ALA A 137 -0.99 -3.95 2.90
N PRO A 138 -1.86 -3.83 3.92
CA PRO A 138 -1.64 -2.89 5.01
C PRO A 138 -0.37 -3.20 5.82
N ARG A 139 -0.08 -4.49 6.03
CA ARG A 139 1.12 -4.95 6.75
C ARG A 139 2.38 -4.62 5.98
N VAL A 140 2.40 -4.95 4.69
CA VAL A 140 3.54 -4.67 3.80
C VAL A 140 3.85 -3.16 3.79
N TRP A 141 2.83 -2.32 3.67
CA TRP A 141 3.00 -0.87 3.76
C TRP A 141 3.53 -0.41 5.12
N TYR A 142 3.00 -0.95 6.23
CA TYR A 142 3.47 -0.60 7.55
C TYR A 142 4.98 -0.87 7.71
N TYR A 143 5.47 -2.04 7.29
CA TYR A 143 6.90 -2.35 7.39
C TYR A 143 7.75 -1.53 6.43
N THR A 144 7.26 -1.26 5.23
CA THR A 144 7.93 -0.35 4.28
C THR A 144 8.13 1.03 4.90
N PHE A 145 7.08 1.57 5.54
CA PHE A 145 7.16 2.85 6.23
C PHE A 145 8.06 2.79 7.47
N TYR A 146 7.97 1.71 8.26
CA TYR A 146 8.83 1.47 9.42
C TYR A 146 10.31 1.52 9.03
N GLU A 147 10.71 0.78 8.00
CA GLU A 147 12.10 0.76 7.52
C GLU A 147 12.57 2.15 7.07
N ALA A 148 11.73 2.88 6.32
CA ALA A 148 12.04 4.25 5.92
C ALA A 148 12.24 5.18 7.12
N MET A 149 11.38 5.11 8.14
CA MET A 149 11.53 5.91 9.36
C MET A 149 12.79 5.54 10.16
N MET A 150 13.09 4.25 10.29
CA MET A 150 14.31 3.80 10.98
C MET A 150 15.58 4.24 10.24
N ALA A 151 15.59 4.19 8.90
CA ALA A 151 16.69 4.68 8.08
C ALA A 151 16.92 6.19 8.26
N GLU A 152 15.85 6.95 8.45
CA GLU A 152 15.89 8.37 8.81
C GLU A 152 16.27 8.61 10.28
N GLY A 153 16.56 7.58 11.08
CA GLY A 153 16.98 7.72 12.47
C GLY A 153 15.86 8.01 13.47
N PHE A 154 14.61 7.73 13.09
CA PHE A 154 13.52 7.66 14.07
C PHE A 154 13.59 6.35 14.86
N VAL A 155 13.01 6.37 16.06
CA VAL A 155 12.81 5.19 16.90
C VAL A 155 11.32 4.98 17.10
N ARG A 156 10.86 3.75 16.83
CA ARG A 156 9.46 3.36 17.05
C ARG A 156 9.15 3.23 18.54
N LEU A 157 8.05 3.81 18.99
CA LEU A 157 7.58 3.69 20.37
C LEU A 157 7.10 2.24 20.65
N ILE A 158 7.51 1.69 21.81
CA ILE A 158 7.12 0.31 22.19
C ILE A 158 5.62 0.24 22.53
N LYS A 159 5.09 1.27 23.19
CA LYS A 159 3.67 1.33 23.62
C LYS A 159 2.69 1.61 22.48
N ASP A 160 3.16 2.11 21.34
CA ASP A 160 2.34 2.30 20.15
C ASP A 160 3.20 2.19 18.89
N HIS A 161 2.95 1.15 18.10
CA HIS A 161 3.76 0.82 16.95
C HIS A 161 3.56 1.75 15.74
N CYS A 162 2.61 2.68 15.80
CA CYS A 162 2.40 3.70 14.77
C CYS A 162 3.07 5.04 15.12
N VAL A 163 3.70 5.17 16.29
CA VAL A 163 4.40 6.40 16.69
C VAL A 163 5.92 6.23 16.54
N PHE A 164 6.54 7.20 15.89
CA PHE A 164 7.97 7.27 15.64
C PHE A 164 8.50 8.58 16.20
N ILE A 165 9.60 8.52 16.95
CA ILE A 165 10.19 9.66 17.63
C ILE A 165 11.63 9.82 17.15
N LYS A 166 12.01 11.03 16.77
CA LYS A 166 13.39 11.40 16.46
C LYS A 166 13.73 12.62 17.31
N THR A 167 14.71 12.49 18.18
CA THR A 167 15.23 13.61 18.96
C THR A 167 16.37 14.27 18.18
N ARG A 168 16.38 15.61 18.14
CA ARG A 168 17.51 16.39 17.63
C ARG A 168 18.16 17.10 18.81
N GLY A 169 19.36 16.65 19.20
CA GLY A 169 20.13 17.22 20.32
C GLY A 169 20.11 16.37 21.60
N LYS A 170 21.24 16.34 22.32
CA LYS A 170 21.36 15.80 23.68
C LYS A 170 20.96 16.90 24.67
N GLU A 171 19.69 17.07 24.99
CA GLU A 171 19.30 17.72 26.25
C GLU A 171 18.04 17.04 26.80
N ILE A 172 18.24 16.30 27.89
CA ILE A 172 17.24 16.01 28.92
C ILE A 172 17.62 16.91 30.09
#